data_AF-A0A1V9YTX2-F1
#
_entry.id   AF-A0A1V9YTX2-F1
#
_cell.length_a   1.000
_cell.length_b   1.000
_cell.length_c   1.000
_cell.angle_alpha   90.00
_cell.angle_beta   90.00
_cell.angle_gamma   90.00
#
_symmetry.space_group_name_H-M   'P 1'
#
loop_
_entity.id
_entity.type
_entity.pdbx_description
1 polymer ?
#
loop_
_entity_poly.entity_id
_entity_poly.type
_entity_poly.pdbx_seq_one_letter_code
_entity_poly.pdbx_strand_id
1 'polypeptide(L)'
;EEEEEEASTWGVEEPLVQSGMAATLALLRNRGDLREELQLSQAGRANDQRDRNINDELQIKDGVKLDYRDEFGRLLTKKEAFRQLSYRFHGHQPGKKKQEKRLKQLKEELSQKKSSVSIKMQSLDRRQKQTKQAHLVLSEGT
;
A
#
# COMPACT_ATOMS: atom_id res chain seq x y z
N GLU A 1 9.85 42.89 20.19
CA GLU A 1 10.57 41.83 20.89
C GLU A 1 9.50 40.92 21.48
N GLU A 2 9.21 39.71 21.00
CA GLU A 2 9.83 38.84 20.00
C GLU A 2 8.67 38.10 19.32
N GLU A 3 8.70 38.03 17.98
CA GLU A 3 7.81 37.17 17.19
C GLU A 3 8.38 35.75 17.28
N GLU A 4 7.75 34.90 18.09
CA GLU A 4 8.02 33.46 18.04
C GLU A 4 7.33 32.89 16.81
N GLU A 5 8.12 32.73 15.74
CA GLU A 5 7.77 31.93 14.58
C GLU A 5 7.57 30.47 14.98
N GLU A 6 6.33 30.14 15.37
CA GLU A 6 5.83 28.77 15.40
C GLU A 6 5.66 28.28 13.95
N ALA A 7 6.79 27.99 13.31
CA ALA A 7 6.84 27.17 12.11
C ALA A 7 6.45 25.74 12.49
N SER A 8 5.17 25.52 12.81
CA SER A 8 4.56 24.21 13.03
C SER A 8 4.84 23.33 11.81
N THR A 9 5.85 22.47 11.97
CA THR A 9 6.31 21.52 10.97
C THR A 9 5.19 20.56 10.63
N TRP A 10 4.85 20.54 9.34
CA TRP A 10 3.79 19.74 8.75
C TRP A 10 4.08 18.24 8.86
N GLY A 11 3.45 17.56 9.83
CA GLY A 11 3.52 16.10 9.95
C GLY A 11 3.06 15.60 11.31
N VAL A 12 2.65 14.34 11.38
CA VAL A 12 2.60 13.64 12.67
C VAL A 12 4.05 13.45 13.08
N GLU A 13 4.51 14.17 14.10
CA GLU A 13 5.80 13.92 14.74
C GLU A 13 5.77 12.49 15.28
N GLU A 14 6.25 11.54 14.49
CA GLU A 14 6.65 10.25 15.02
C GLU A 14 7.88 10.55 15.88
N PRO A 15 7.82 10.31 17.20
CA PRO A 15 8.97 10.61 18.05
C PRO A 15 10.14 9.81 17.52
N LEU A 16 11.26 10.49 17.26
CA LEU A 16 12.51 9.83 16.89
C LEU A 16 12.82 8.83 18.00
N VAL A 17 12.77 7.54 17.69
CA VAL A 17 12.79 6.49 18.71
C VAL A 17 14.17 6.46 19.36
N GLN A 18 14.34 7.18 20.46
CA GLN A 18 15.58 7.22 21.22
C GLN A 18 15.74 6.00 22.15
N SER A 19 14.70 5.19 22.37
CA SER A 19 14.73 4.06 23.33
C SER A 19 14.58 2.67 22.69
N GLY A 20 15.66 2.17 22.09
CA GLY A 20 15.83 0.75 21.76
C GLY A 20 14.83 0.13 20.77
N MET A 21 15.07 -1.14 20.40
CA MET A 21 14.26 -1.90 19.43
C MET A 21 12.79 -2.02 19.86
N ALA A 22 12.53 -2.11 21.18
CA ALA A 22 11.19 -2.26 21.73
C ALA A 22 10.28 -1.06 21.41
N ALA A 23 10.80 0.17 21.48
CA ALA A 23 10.01 1.34 21.14
C ALA A 23 9.74 1.43 19.64
N THR A 24 10.67 0.98 18.78
CA THR A 24 10.42 0.91 17.33
C THR A 24 9.30 -0.09 17.01
N LEU A 25 9.29 -1.26 17.66
CA LEU A 25 8.22 -2.25 17.51
C LEU A 25 6.87 -1.75 18.04
N ALA A 26 6.88 -0.99 19.13
CA ALA A 26 5.67 -0.37 19.66
C ALA A 26 5.08 0.65 18.66
N LEU A 27 5.92 1.46 18.03
CA LEU A 27 5.48 2.37 16.96
C LEU A 27 4.91 1.62 15.75
N LEU A 28 5.62 0.60 15.25
CA LEU A 28 5.18 -0.21 14.10
C LEU A 28 3.85 -0.94 14.40
N ARG A 29 3.63 -1.38 15.65
CA ARG A 29 2.37 -1.97 16.11
C ARG A 29 1.23 -0.94 16.14
N ASN A 30 1.49 0.26 16.66
CA ASN A 30 0.52 1.34 16.75
C ASN A 30 0.14 1.89 15.37
N ARG A 31 1.11 1.97 14.46
CA ARG A 31 0.93 2.33 13.05
C ARG A 31 0.18 1.26 12.26
N GLY A 32 0.24 0.01 12.73
CA GLY A 32 -0.43 -1.13 12.10
C GLY A 32 0.41 -1.82 11.02
N ASP A 33 1.68 -1.43 10.84
CA ASP A 33 2.59 -2.04 9.86
C ASP A 33 2.92 -3.51 10.19
N LEU A 34 2.84 -3.89 11.47
CA LEU A 34 3.04 -5.28 11.93
C LEU A 34 1.78 -6.15 11.81
N ARG A 35 0.64 -5.61 11.36
CA ARG A 35 -0.54 -6.44 11.11
C ARG A 35 -0.32 -7.17 9.79
N GLU A 36 0.12 -8.43 9.86
CA GLU A 36 0.24 -9.34 8.70
C GLU A 36 -1.12 -9.73 8.09
N GLU A 37 -2.17 -8.91 8.22
CA GLU A 37 -3.37 -9.11 7.44
C GLU A 37 -3.10 -8.64 6.01
N LEU A 38 -2.53 -9.55 5.22
CA LEU A 38 -2.63 -9.50 3.76
C LEU A 38 -4.12 -9.53 3.39
N GLN A 39 -4.77 -8.36 3.37
CA GLN A 39 -6.06 -8.19 2.74
C GLN A 39 -5.85 -8.36 1.22
N LEU A 40 -5.81 -9.62 0.77
CA LEU A 40 -5.98 -9.92 -0.65
C LEU A 40 -7.44 -9.60 -0.97
N SER A 41 -7.73 -8.36 -1.35
CA SER A 41 -9.03 -8.01 -1.94
C SER A 41 -9.22 -8.84 -3.20
N GLN A 42 -9.89 -9.98 -3.05
CA GLN A 42 -10.29 -10.82 -4.16
C GLN A 42 -11.52 -10.19 -4.79
N ALA A 43 -11.31 -9.14 -5.60
CA ALA A 43 -12.39 -8.56 -6.38
C ALA A 43 -12.89 -9.60 -7.40
N GLY A 44 -14.07 -10.15 -7.14
CA GLY A 44 -14.78 -11.03 -8.07
C GLY A 44 -15.20 -10.30 -9.34
N ARG A 45 -15.85 -11.01 -10.27
CA ARG A 45 -16.41 -10.41 -11.49
C ARG A 45 -17.45 -9.32 -11.19
N ALA A 46 -18.11 -9.40 -10.04
CA ALA A 46 -19.16 -8.47 -9.59
C ALA A 46 -18.65 -7.32 -8.69
N ASN A 47 -17.34 -7.19 -8.45
CA ASN A 47 -16.77 -6.25 -7.48
C ASN A 47 -17.25 -6.42 -6.02
N ASP A 48 -18.14 -7.38 -5.74
CA ASP A 48 -18.45 -7.82 -4.38
C ASP A 48 -17.17 -8.29 -3.70
N GLN A 49 -16.77 -7.59 -2.64
CA GLN A 49 -15.75 -8.06 -1.73
C GLN A 49 -16.33 -9.27 -1.00
N ARG A 50 -15.84 -10.46 -1.35
CA ARG A 50 -16.10 -11.65 -0.54
C ARG A 50 -14.89 -11.87 0.33
N ASP A 51 -15.09 -11.70 1.63
CA ASP A 51 -14.11 -12.05 2.65
C ASP A 51 -14.07 -13.58 2.78
N ARG A 52 -13.43 -14.22 1.80
CA ARG A 52 -12.99 -15.61 1.96
C ARG A 52 -11.71 -15.53 2.77
N ASN A 53 -11.69 -16.10 3.96
CA ASN A 53 -10.46 -16.31 4.72
C ASN A 53 -9.67 -17.44 4.06
N ILE A 54 -8.94 -17.11 2.98
CA ILE A 54 -8.27 -18.12 2.14
C ILE A 54 -7.01 -18.66 2.83
N ASN A 55 -6.50 -17.98 3.87
CA ASN A 55 -5.34 -18.44 4.62
C ASN A 55 -5.61 -19.78 5.32
N ASP A 56 -6.85 -20.03 5.78
CA ASP A 56 -7.21 -21.32 6.39
C ASP A 56 -7.31 -22.46 5.36
N GLU A 57 -7.66 -22.15 4.11
CA GLU A 57 -7.88 -23.14 3.06
C GLU A 57 -6.58 -23.53 2.32
N LEU A 58 -5.57 -22.64 2.32
CA LEU A 58 -4.28 -22.87 1.67
C LEU A 58 -3.14 -23.23 2.64
N GLN A 59 -3.40 -23.27 3.95
CA GLN A 59 -2.45 -23.82 4.91
C GLN A 59 -2.37 -25.34 4.71
N ILE A 60 -1.42 -25.74 3.87
CA ILE A 60 -0.93 -27.11 3.81
C ILE A 60 -0.43 -27.42 5.22
N LYS A 61 -1.01 -28.44 5.85
CA LYS A 61 -0.83 -28.78 7.27
C LYS A 61 0.64 -29.01 7.70
N ASP A 62 1.55 -29.14 6.74
CA ASP A 62 2.96 -29.48 6.94
C ASP A 62 3.92 -28.28 6.89
N GLY A 63 3.42 -27.04 6.97
CA GLY A 63 4.26 -25.83 6.99
C GLY A 63 4.80 -25.39 5.63
N VAL A 64 4.32 -25.98 4.53
CA VAL A 64 4.70 -25.61 3.16
C VAL A 64 3.90 -24.38 2.71
N LYS A 65 4.61 -23.30 2.37
CA LYS A 65 4.03 -22.07 1.82
C LYS A 65 4.11 -22.08 0.30
N LEU A 66 2.96 -21.95 -0.38
CA LEU A 66 2.89 -21.88 -1.83
C LEU A 66 2.82 -20.43 -2.30
N ASP A 67 3.99 -19.86 -2.59
CA ASP A 67 4.13 -18.50 -3.11
C ASP A 67 4.39 -18.50 -4.62
N TYR A 68 3.76 -17.58 -5.34
CA TYR A 68 4.05 -17.31 -6.75
C TYR A 68 4.79 -15.98 -6.88
N ARG A 69 5.92 -15.99 -7.59
CA ARG A 69 6.81 -14.83 -7.75
C ARG A 69 6.97 -14.47 -9.22
N ASP A 70 7.02 -13.18 -9.50
CA ASP A 70 7.34 -12.64 -10.83
C ASP A 70 8.86 -12.60 -11.09
N GLU A 71 9.28 -12.26 -12.31
CA GLU A 71 10.71 -12.11 -12.68
C GLU A 71 11.48 -11.14 -11.77
N PHE A 72 10.78 -10.17 -11.21
CA PHE A 72 11.32 -9.16 -10.30
C PHE A 72 11.23 -9.57 -8.82
N GLY A 73 10.89 -10.83 -8.50
CA GLY A 73 10.77 -11.33 -7.13
C GLY A 73 9.53 -10.84 -6.35
N ARG A 74 8.62 -10.10 -7.02
CA ARG A 74 7.36 -9.64 -6.43
C ARG A 74 6.42 -10.81 -6.19
N LEU A 75 5.79 -10.87 -5.01
CA LEU A 75 4.65 -11.76 -4.74
C LEU A 75 3.50 -11.44 -5.70
N LEU A 76 3.10 -12.42 -6.48
CA LEU A 76 1.95 -12.33 -7.38
C LEU A 76 0.67 -12.52 -6.59
N THR A 77 -0.34 -11.74 -6.94
CA THR A 77 -1.69 -12.04 -6.46
C THR A 77 -2.20 -13.33 -7.10
N LYS A 78 -3.16 -14.01 -6.46
CA LYS A 78 -3.73 -15.28 -6.97
C LYS A 78 -4.23 -15.18 -8.42
N LYS A 79 -4.87 -14.06 -8.76
CA LYS A 79 -5.37 -13.76 -10.11
C LYS A 79 -4.24 -13.61 -11.13
N GLU A 80 -3.11 -13.08 -10.71
CA GLU A 80 -1.94 -12.93 -11.57
C GLU A 80 -1.17 -14.24 -11.72
N ALA A 81 -1.00 -14.99 -10.63
CA ALA A 81 -0.41 -16.32 -10.63
C ALA A 81 -1.16 -17.27 -11.57
N PHE A 82 -2.49 -17.37 -11.44
CA PHE A 82 -3.32 -18.18 -12.34
C PHE A 82 -3.13 -17.77 -13.80
N ARG A 83 -3.13 -16.47 -14.08
CA ARG A 83 -2.95 -15.95 -15.44
C ARG A 83 -1.58 -16.32 -16.03
N GLN A 84 -0.50 -16.21 -15.25
CA GLN A 84 0.83 -16.63 -15.70
C GLN A 84 0.89 -18.14 -15.98
N LEU A 85 0.29 -18.96 -15.10
CA LEU A 85 0.18 -20.40 -15.31
C LEU A 85 -0.63 -20.70 -16.58
N SER A 86 -1.78 -20.04 -16.81
CA SER A 86 -2.58 -20.21 -18.02
C SER A 86 -1.83 -19.81 -19.28
N TYR A 87 -1.06 -18.72 -19.27
CA TYR A 87 -0.26 -18.32 -20.44
C TYR A 87 0.84 -19.32 -20.76
N ARG A 88 1.51 -19.87 -19.73
CA ARG A 88 2.50 -20.94 -19.91
C ARG A 88 1.85 -22.22 -20.41
N PHE A 89 0.67 -22.55 -19.90
CA PHE A 89 -0.07 -23.75 -20.27
C PHE A 89 -0.63 -23.69 -21.70
N HIS A 90 -1.29 -22.60 -22.07
CA HIS A 90 -1.91 -22.45 -23.38
C HIS A 90 -0.97 -21.85 -24.45
N GLY A 91 0.21 -21.34 -24.08
CA GLY A 91 1.14 -20.68 -25.00
C GLY A 91 0.68 -19.32 -25.54
N HIS A 92 -0.54 -18.88 -25.23
CA HIS A 92 -1.09 -17.61 -25.70
C HIS A 92 -0.77 -16.47 -24.74
N GLN A 93 0.24 -15.70 -25.09
CA GLN A 93 0.61 -14.49 -24.37
C GLN A 93 -0.34 -13.32 -24.68
N PRO A 94 -0.52 -12.38 -23.74
CA PRO A 94 -1.28 -11.17 -24.01
C PRO A 94 -0.56 -10.32 -25.05
N GLY A 95 -1.30 -9.65 -25.95
CA GLY A 95 -0.70 -8.77 -26.96
C GLY A 95 0.06 -7.58 -26.36
N LYS A 96 0.99 -7.01 -27.14
CA LYS A 96 1.95 -5.96 -26.73
C LYS A 96 1.31 -4.81 -25.94
N LYS A 97 0.22 -4.21 -26.45
CA LYS A 97 -0.50 -3.12 -25.79
C LYS A 97 -0.97 -3.47 -24.37
N LYS A 98 -1.38 -4.72 -24.11
CA LYS A 98 -1.82 -5.17 -22.78
C LYS A 98 -0.63 -5.37 -21.84
N GLN A 99 0.51 -5.83 -22.36
CA GLN A 99 1.75 -5.96 -21.60
C GLN A 99 2.27 -4.59 -21.17
N GLU A 100 2.32 -3.63 -22.10
CA GLU A 100 2.73 -2.25 -21.83
C GLU A 100 1.84 -1.56 -20.78
N LYS A 101 0.51 -1.71 -20.90
CA LYS A 101 -0.42 -1.14 -19.90
C LYS A 101 -0.16 -1.72 -18.51
N ARG A 102 0.09 -3.03 -18.41
CA ARG A 102 0.43 -3.67 -17.14
C ARG A 102 1.75 -3.18 -16.56
N LEU A 103 2.79 -3.08 -17.40
CA LEU A 103 4.09 -2.54 -16.98
C LEU A 103 3.95 -1.10 -16.46
N LYS A 104 3.13 -0.28 -17.11
CA LYS A 104 2.84 1.09 -16.64
C LYS A 104 2.14 1.10 -15.28
N GLN A 105 1.11 0.27 -15.08
CA GLN A 105 0.41 0.16 -13.80
C GLN A 105 1.35 -0.25 -12.67
N LEU A 106 2.22 -1.22 -12.91
CA LEU A 106 3.21 -1.66 -11.92
C LEU A 106 4.21 -0.57 -11.57
N LYS A 107 4.67 0.20 -12.57
CA LYS A 107 5.55 1.34 -12.34
C LYS A 107 4.87 2.42 -11.51
N GLU A 108 3.59 2.68 -11.79
CA GLU A 108 2.78 3.64 -11.05
C GLU A 108 2.57 3.19 -9.59
N GLU A 109 2.17 1.94 -9.34
CA GLU A 109 2.03 1.37 -7.99
C GLU A 109 3.35 1.44 -7.21
N LEU A 110 4.49 1.16 -7.84
CA LEU A 110 5.80 1.30 -7.21
C LEU A 110 6.12 2.76 -6.87
N SER A 111 5.77 3.70 -7.75
CA SER A 111 5.95 5.13 -7.48
C SER A 111 5.04 5.62 -6.37
N GLN A 112 3.78 5.15 -6.31
CA GLN A 112 2.82 5.47 -5.27
C GLN A 112 3.21 4.87 -3.91
N LYS A 113 3.78 3.67 -3.87
CA LYS A 113 4.30 3.10 -2.62
C LYS A 113 5.51 3.87 -2.09
N LYS A 114 6.33 4.42 -2.98
CA LYS A 114 7.47 5.29 -2.60
C LYS A 114 7.02 6.68 -2.17
N SER A 115 5.89 7.17 -2.68
CA SER A 115 5.37 8.49 -2.32
C SER A 115 4.40 8.38 -1.13
N SER A 116 4.71 9.05 -0.02
CA SER A 116 3.87 9.08 1.19
C SER A 116 2.60 9.95 1.03
N VAL A 117 1.90 9.85 -0.10
CA VAL A 117 0.77 10.73 -0.46
C VAL A 117 -0.42 10.53 0.49
N SER A 118 -0.67 9.31 0.97
CA SER A 118 -1.79 9.02 1.87
C SER A 118 -1.66 9.73 3.23
N ILE A 119 -0.43 9.82 3.75
CA ILE A 119 -0.14 10.57 4.99
C ILE A 119 -0.40 12.07 4.77
N LYS A 120 0.01 12.59 3.60
CA LYS A 120 -0.16 14.01 3.25
C LYS A 120 -1.63 14.43 3.09
N MET A 121 -2.50 13.53 2.62
CA MET A 121 -3.93 13.81 2.53
C MET A 121 -4.61 13.89 3.90
N GLN A 122 -4.27 12.96 4.81
CA GLN A 122 -4.83 12.98 6.18
C GLN A 122 -4.41 14.23 6.97
N SER A 123 -3.18 14.74 6.75
CA SER A 123 -2.75 15.99 7.36
C SER A 123 -3.51 17.21 6.82
N LEU A 124 -3.90 17.21 5.54
CA LEU A 124 -4.77 18.25 4.95
C LEU A 124 -6.16 18.25 5.59
N ASP A 125 -6.75 17.07 5.76
CA ASP A 125 -8.07 16.93 6.41
C ASP A 125 -8.06 17.41 7.87
N ARG A 126 -6.97 17.14 8.60
CA ARG A 126 -6.81 17.61 9.99
C ARG A 126 -6.72 19.13 10.06
N ARG A 127 -5.95 19.76 9.17
CA ARG A 127 -5.82 21.22 9.11
C ARG A 127 -7.14 21.89 8.74
N GLN A 128 -7.87 21.33 7.77
CA GLN A 128 -9.20 21.81 7.39
C GLN A 128 -10.18 21.82 8.58
N LYS A 129 -10.14 20.77 9.43
CA LYS A 129 -10.94 20.68 10.66
C LYS A 129 -10.49 21.68 11.72
N GLN A 130 -9.19 21.88 11.89
CA GLN A 130 -8.64 22.85 12.86
C GLN A 130 -8.97 24.30 12.47
N THR A 131 -8.76 24.67 11.21
CA THR A 131 -9.04 26.03 10.72
C THR A 131 -10.54 26.27 10.53
N LYS A 132 -11.38 25.21 10.60
CA LYS A 132 -12.82 25.23 10.32
C LYS A 132 -13.16 25.83 8.96
N GLN A 133 -12.22 25.79 8.02
CA GLN A 133 -12.42 26.29 6.66
C GLN A 133 -12.88 25.13 5.78
N ALA A 134 -13.93 25.36 4.98
CA ALA A 134 -14.45 24.33 4.08
C ALA A 134 -13.51 24.03 2.90
N HIS A 135 -12.53 24.89 2.62
CA HIS A 135 -11.63 24.79 1.49
C HIS A 135 -10.18 25.04 1.92
N LEU A 136 -9.24 24.43 1.20
CA LEU A 136 -7.81 24.70 1.30
C LEU A 136 -7.37 25.36 0.00
N VAL A 137 -6.80 26.57 0.09
CA VAL A 137 -6.20 27.24 -1.06
C VAL A 137 -4.80 26.68 -1.23
N LEU A 138 -4.62 25.85 -2.26
CA LEU A 138 -3.28 25.41 -2.66
C LEU A 138 -2.65 26.59 -3.41
N SER A 139 -1.79 27.34 -2.74
CA SER A 139 -0.96 28.34 -3.41
C SER A 139 0.01 27.58 -4.31
N GLU A 140 -0.14 27.75 -5.62
CA GLU A 140 0.81 27.23 -6.60
C GLU A 140 2.13 27.98 -6.39
N GLY A 141 3.07 27.34 -5.70
CA GLY A 141 4.42 27.85 -5.55
C GLY A 141 5.10 27.85 -6.92
N THR A 142 5.52 29.03 -7.37
CA THR A 142 6.48 29.23 -8.47
C THR A 142 7.76 28.45 -8.24
#